data_AF-A0A3C1LBQ8-F1
#
_entry.id   AF-A0A3C1LBQ8-F1
#
_cell.length_a   1.000
_cell.length_b   1.000
_cell.length_c   1.000
_cell.angle_alpha   90.00
_cell.angle_beta   90.00
_cell.angle_gamma   90.00
#
_symmetry.space_group_name_H-M   'P 1'
#
loop_
_entity.id
_entity.type
_entity.pdbx_description
1 polymer ?
#
loop_
_entity_poly.entity_id
_entity_poly.type
_entity_poly.pdbx_seq_one_letter_code
_entity_poly.pdbx_strand_id
1 'polypeptide(L)'
;SVRLRRFWASRARRLLPASLLVLAVVAVVWPLADIVVSGLRRDLLWAMAWAANWGTITAGGDYWARFGNPSPLNHFWSLAIEEQFYLVWPLVLVFATRWRARVRVVVGSIAAVGSIASIAYMIVSFDPLSPTNTYMNTGARAHSLLIGAAAAAITRRRP
;
A
#
# COMPACT_ATOMS: atom_id res chain seq x y z
N SER A 1 26.09 1.71 -8.45
CA SER A 1 24.81 1.84 -9.16
C SER A 1 23.66 1.34 -8.28
N VAL A 2 22.52 2.04 -8.26
CA VAL A 2 21.32 1.56 -7.54
C VAL A 2 20.76 0.38 -8.33
N ARG A 3 20.83 -0.83 -7.77
CA ARG A 3 20.35 -2.06 -8.42
C ARG A 3 18.86 -2.27 -8.11
N LEU A 4 17.99 -1.48 -8.76
CA LEU A 4 16.53 -1.55 -8.59
C LEU A 4 15.98 -2.98 -8.75
N ARG A 5 16.46 -3.70 -9.78
CA ARG A 5 16.09 -5.11 -10.00
C ARG A 5 16.38 -5.99 -8.79
N ARG A 6 17.54 -5.83 -8.15
CA ARG A 6 17.92 -6.61 -6.96
C ARG A 6 17.06 -6.24 -5.75
N PHE A 7 16.72 -4.95 -5.61
CA PHE A 7 15.85 -4.47 -4.55
C PHE A 7 14.45 -5.10 -4.66
N TRP A 8 13.77 -4.96 -5.80
CA TRP A 8 12.44 -5.53 -5.99
C TRP A 8 12.45 -7.07 -5.95
N ALA A 9 13.45 -7.73 -6.54
CA ALA A 9 13.56 -9.19 -6.46
C ALA A 9 13.79 -9.70 -5.03
N SER A 10 14.49 -8.94 -4.18
CA SER A 10 14.67 -9.31 -2.77
C SER A 10 13.37 -9.20 -1.98
N ARG A 11 12.56 -8.18 -2.28
CA ARG A 11 11.26 -7.96 -1.63
C ARG A 11 10.23 -8.99 -2.09
N ALA A 12 10.14 -9.21 -3.40
CA ALA A 12 9.27 -10.22 -4.00
C ALA A 12 9.53 -11.61 -3.41
N ARG A 13 10.80 -12.05 -3.30
CA ARG A 13 11.14 -13.35 -2.68
C ARG A 13 10.77 -13.46 -1.20
N ARG A 14 10.69 -12.34 -0.47
CA ARG A 14 10.31 -12.33 0.95
C ARG A 14 8.79 -12.38 1.13
N LEU A 15 8.03 -11.72 0.26
CA LEU A 15 6.59 -11.50 0.45
C LEU A 15 5.71 -12.43 -0.39
N LEU A 16 6.09 -12.71 -1.64
CA LEU A 16 5.30 -13.55 -2.54
C LEU A 16 5.00 -14.94 -1.97
N PRO A 17 5.94 -15.68 -1.34
CA PRO A 17 5.65 -17.03 -0.86
C PRO A 17 4.52 -17.04 0.17
N ALA A 18 4.60 -16.13 1.15
CA ALA A 18 3.60 -16.02 2.20
C ALA A 18 2.25 -15.53 1.65
N SER A 19 2.25 -14.50 0.80
CA SER A 19 1.01 -13.98 0.22
C SER A 19 0.33 -15.00 -0.69
N LEU A 20 1.09 -15.69 -1.55
CA LEU A 20 0.53 -16.72 -2.44
C LEU A 20 0.02 -17.93 -1.68
N LEU A 21 0.68 -18.32 -0.59
CA LEU A 21 0.18 -19.39 0.28
C LEU A 21 -1.17 -19.02 0.88
N VAL A 22 -1.32 -17.82 1.46
CA VAL A 22 -2.59 -17.35 2.01
C VAL A 22 -3.67 -17.30 0.94
N LEU A 23 -3.36 -16.77 -0.24
CA LEU A 23 -4.31 -16.69 -1.35
C LEU A 23 -4.73 -18.09 -1.85
N ALA A 24 -3.80 -19.03 -1.93
CA ALA A 24 -4.09 -20.41 -2.31
C ALA A 24 -4.97 -21.11 -1.26
N VAL A 25 -4.66 -20.94 0.03
CA VAL A 25 -5.47 -21.49 1.12
C VAL A 25 -6.88 -20.90 1.08
N VAL A 26 -7.04 -19.58 0.92
CA VAL A 26 -8.36 -18.96 0.80
C VAL A 26 -9.11 -19.46 -0.43
N ALA A 27 -8.43 -19.60 -1.58
CA ALA A 27 -9.04 -20.10 -2.81
C ALA A 27 -9.54 -21.55 -2.70
N VAL A 28 -8.90 -22.39 -1.89
CA VAL A 28 -9.25 -23.80 -1.72
C VAL A 28 -10.22 -24.03 -0.56
N VAL A 29 -9.97 -23.41 0.59
CA VAL A 29 -10.70 -23.67 1.84
C VAL A 29 -12.04 -22.93 1.86
N TRP A 30 -12.09 -21.70 1.37
CA TRP A 30 -13.31 -20.88 1.50
C TRP A 30 -14.52 -21.45 0.75
N PRO A 31 -14.39 -22.01 -0.47
CA PRO A 31 -15.49 -22.72 -1.12
C PRO A 31 -16.02 -23.94 -0.35
N LEU A 32 -15.23 -24.50 0.56
CA LEU A 32 -15.62 -25.66 1.39
C LEU A 32 -16.31 -25.25 2.69
N ALA A 33 -16.24 -23.98 3.07
CA ALA A 33 -16.70 -23.49 4.37
C ALA A 33 -18.22 -23.23 4.45
N ASP A 34 -18.98 -23.46 3.36
CA ASP A 34 -20.40 -23.11 3.20
C ASP A 34 -20.74 -21.63 3.50
N ILE A 35 -19.71 -20.76 3.50
CA ILE A 35 -19.82 -19.33 3.74
C ILE A 35 -19.69 -18.61 2.40
N VAL A 36 -20.81 -18.10 1.90
CA VAL A 36 -20.82 -17.29 0.68
C VAL A 36 -20.22 -15.90 0.97
N VAL A 37 -19.11 -15.59 0.33
CA VAL A 37 -18.50 -14.24 0.26
C VAL A 37 -18.69 -13.72 -1.16
N SER A 38 -19.48 -12.66 -1.29
CA SER A 38 -19.72 -12.02 -2.58
C SER A 38 -18.43 -11.39 -3.10
N GLY A 39 -18.06 -11.72 -4.35
CA GLY A 39 -16.88 -11.14 -4.99
C GLY A 39 -15.53 -11.71 -4.57
N LEU A 40 -15.47 -12.84 -3.85
CA LEU A 40 -14.19 -13.45 -3.40
C LEU A 40 -13.17 -13.63 -4.54
N ARG A 41 -13.61 -14.06 -5.72
CA ARG A 41 -12.73 -14.20 -6.90
C ARG A 41 -12.09 -12.87 -7.31
N ARG A 42 -12.87 -11.78 -7.29
CA ARG A 42 -12.39 -10.44 -7.61
C ARG A 42 -11.37 -9.99 -6.56
N ASP A 43 -11.65 -10.24 -5.29
CA ASP A 43 -10.76 -9.86 -4.18
C ASP A 43 -9.44 -10.64 -4.21
N LEU A 44 -9.47 -11.93 -4.57
CA LEU A 44 -8.27 -12.73 -4.84
C LEU A 44 -7.40 -12.09 -5.93
N LEU A 45 -8.00 -11.69 -7.05
CA LEU A 45 -7.28 -11.06 -8.17
C LEU A 45 -6.66 -9.72 -7.75
N TRP A 46 -7.39 -8.88 -7.01
CA TRP A 46 -6.85 -7.61 -6.51
C TRP A 46 -5.75 -7.80 -5.47
N ALA A 47 -5.88 -8.80 -4.59
CA ALA A 47 -4.85 -9.14 -3.63
C ALA A 47 -3.58 -9.69 -4.29
N MET A 48 -3.72 -10.53 -5.33
CA MET A 48 -2.61 -10.99 -6.17
C MET A 48 -1.88 -9.83 -6.87
N ALA A 49 -2.64 -8.81 -7.29
CA ALA A 49 -2.10 -7.60 -7.92
C ALA A 49 -1.52 -6.58 -6.92
N TRP A 50 -1.50 -6.88 -5.61
CA TRP A 50 -1.16 -5.91 -4.55
C TRP A 50 -1.93 -4.59 -4.66
N ALA A 51 -3.21 -4.71 -5.01
CA ALA A 51 -4.15 -3.62 -5.19
C ALA A 51 -5.51 -3.93 -4.54
N ALA A 52 -5.51 -4.77 -3.50
CA ALA A 52 -6.70 -5.14 -2.71
C ALA A 52 -7.49 -3.91 -2.25
N ASN A 53 -6.78 -2.84 -1.86
CA ASN A 53 -7.40 -1.59 -1.45
C ASN A 53 -8.24 -0.95 -2.57
N TRP A 54 -7.72 -0.89 -3.79
CA TRP A 54 -8.46 -0.40 -4.95
C TRP A 54 -9.60 -1.32 -5.35
N GLY A 55 -9.44 -2.63 -5.18
CA GLY A 55 -10.51 -3.60 -5.38
C GLY A 55 -11.73 -3.32 -4.49
N THR A 56 -11.49 -3.07 -3.19
CA THR A 56 -12.56 -2.72 -2.25
C THR A 56 -13.18 -1.37 -2.58
N ILE A 57 -12.36 -0.34 -2.86
CA ILE A 57 -12.84 1.02 -3.18
C ILE A 57 -13.70 1.01 -4.45
N THR A 58 -13.24 0.38 -5.53
CA THR A 58 -13.94 0.38 -6.83
C THR A 58 -15.17 -0.51 -6.85
N ALA A 59 -15.22 -1.53 -5.98
CA ALA A 59 -16.42 -2.36 -5.80
C ALA A 59 -17.53 -1.64 -5.01
N GLY A 60 -17.29 -0.43 -4.51
CA GLY A 60 -18.21 0.23 -3.57
C GLY A 60 -18.34 -0.54 -2.26
N GLY A 61 -17.34 -1.36 -1.92
CA GLY A 61 -17.36 -2.18 -0.72
C GLY A 61 -17.22 -1.32 0.54
N ASP A 62 -17.83 -1.78 1.62
CA ASP A 62 -17.67 -1.16 2.92
C ASP A 62 -16.77 -2.02 3.82
N TYR A 63 -15.56 -1.51 4.09
CA TYR A 63 -14.60 -2.13 5.00
C TYR A 63 -15.15 -2.25 6.43
N TRP A 64 -16.08 -1.36 6.80
CA TRP A 64 -16.68 -1.29 8.12
C TRP A 64 -18.00 -2.05 8.23
N ALA A 65 -18.42 -2.73 7.17
CA ALA A 65 -19.66 -3.49 7.15
C ALA A 65 -19.65 -4.53 8.28
N ARG A 66 -20.46 -4.26 9.32
CA ARG A 66 -20.66 -5.18 10.46
C ARG A 66 -21.68 -6.27 10.16
N PHE A 67 -22.52 -6.06 9.15
CA PHE A 67 -23.59 -6.96 8.74
C PHE A 67 -23.22 -7.57 7.37
N GLY A 68 -22.70 -8.79 7.38
CA GLY A 68 -22.30 -9.52 6.18
C GLY A 68 -21.11 -10.46 6.45
N ASN A 69 -20.72 -11.23 5.44
CA ASN A 69 -19.49 -12.03 5.46
C ASN A 69 -18.37 -11.21 4.79
N PRO A 70 -17.55 -10.45 5.56
CA PRO A 70 -16.47 -9.68 4.98
C PRO A 70 -15.46 -10.60 4.28
N SER A 71 -14.81 -10.08 3.25
CA SER A 71 -13.78 -10.83 2.54
C SER A 71 -12.65 -11.22 3.49
N PRO A 72 -12.22 -12.50 3.53
CA PRO A 72 -11.08 -12.91 4.36
C PRO A 72 -9.78 -12.21 3.95
N LEU A 73 -9.76 -11.62 2.74
CA LEU A 73 -8.64 -10.90 2.18
C LEU A 73 -8.63 -9.39 2.50
N ASN A 74 -9.60 -8.89 3.28
CA ASN A 74 -9.69 -7.46 3.60
C ASN A 74 -8.35 -6.93 4.14
N HIS A 75 -7.66 -7.66 5.01
CA HIS A 75 -6.37 -7.26 5.59
C HIS A 75 -5.23 -7.03 4.57
N PHE A 76 -5.36 -7.44 3.30
CA PHE A 76 -4.36 -7.17 2.26
C PHE A 76 -4.29 -5.70 1.85
N TRP A 77 -5.24 -4.86 2.26
CA TRP A 77 -5.25 -3.44 1.89
C TRP A 77 -4.00 -2.69 2.35
N SER A 78 -3.52 -2.95 3.56
CA SER A 78 -2.33 -2.27 4.11
C SER A 78 -1.06 -2.77 3.42
N LEU A 79 -0.98 -4.08 3.17
CA LEU A 79 0.09 -4.69 2.39
C LEU A 79 0.17 -4.10 0.97
N ALA A 80 -0.98 -3.92 0.31
CA ALA A 80 -1.06 -3.29 -1.01
C ALA A 80 -0.48 -1.87 -1.02
N ILE A 81 -0.82 -1.05 -0.02
CA ILE A 81 -0.28 0.33 0.12
C ILE A 81 1.24 0.30 0.33
N GLU A 82 1.73 -0.61 1.17
CA GLU A 82 3.17 -0.79 1.35
C GLU A 82 3.85 -1.17 0.03
N GLU A 83 3.36 -2.17 -0.70
CA GLU A 83 3.98 -2.58 -1.97
C GLU A 83 3.97 -1.47 -3.02
N GLN A 84 2.88 -0.70 -3.10
CA GLN A 84 2.80 0.48 -3.98
C GLN A 84 3.87 1.52 -3.61
N PHE A 85 4.07 1.78 -2.31
CA PHE A 85 5.15 2.65 -1.86
C PHE A 85 6.52 2.09 -2.24
N TYR A 86 6.78 0.80 -2.04
CA TYR A 86 8.08 0.19 -2.37
C TYR A 86 8.31 -0.01 -3.87
N LEU A 87 7.28 0.07 -4.70
CA LEU A 87 7.39 0.15 -6.14
C LEU A 87 7.84 1.55 -6.58
N VAL A 88 7.20 2.61 -6.04
CA VAL A 88 7.42 4.00 -6.45
C VAL A 88 8.64 4.62 -5.78
N TRP A 89 8.83 4.42 -4.48
CA TRP A 89 9.83 5.12 -3.67
C TRP A 89 11.28 4.91 -4.15
N PRO A 90 11.73 3.70 -4.55
CA PRO A 90 13.07 3.52 -5.11
C PRO A 90 13.31 4.34 -6.37
N LEU A 91 12.28 4.57 -7.20
CA LEU A 91 12.38 5.42 -8.39
C LEU A 91 12.58 6.88 -7.99
N VAL A 92 11.85 7.35 -6.98
CA VAL A 92 12.03 8.70 -6.40
C VAL A 92 13.46 8.87 -5.88
N LEU A 93 13.99 7.87 -5.16
CA LEU A 93 15.35 7.90 -4.65
C LEU A 93 16.39 7.95 -5.78
N VAL A 94 16.22 7.14 -6.84
CA VAL A 94 17.11 7.17 -8.01
C VAL A 94 17.03 8.52 -8.71
N PHE A 95 15.84 9.06 -8.90
CA PHE A 95 15.63 10.38 -9.49
C PHE A 95 16.34 11.47 -8.68
N ALA A 96 16.19 11.45 -7.35
CA ALA A 96 16.82 12.42 -6.44
C ALA A 96 18.37 12.40 -6.49
N THR A 97 18.99 11.29 -6.91
CA THR A 97 20.46 11.24 -7.05
C THR A 97 21.01 12.20 -8.10
N ARG A 98 20.17 12.72 -9.01
CA ARG A 98 20.56 13.78 -9.97
C ARG A 98 21.04 15.06 -9.29
N TRP A 99 20.57 15.33 -8.07
CA TRP A 99 20.97 16.51 -7.28
C TRP A 99 22.15 16.27 -6.34
N ARG A 100 22.85 15.12 -6.45
CA ARG A 100 24.10 14.78 -5.74
C ARG A 100 24.17 15.31 -4.29
N ALA A 101 24.86 16.43 -4.07
CA ALA A 101 25.07 17.06 -2.75
C ALA A 101 23.76 17.41 -2.02
N ARG A 102 22.67 17.63 -2.76
CA ARG A 102 21.35 17.96 -2.22
C ARG A 102 20.37 16.79 -2.19
N VAL A 103 20.81 15.56 -2.50
CA VAL A 103 19.91 14.38 -2.56
C VAL A 103 19.07 14.24 -1.30
N ARG A 104 19.63 14.53 -0.12
CA ARG A 104 18.94 14.43 1.17
C ARG A 104 17.87 15.49 1.36
N VAL A 105 18.18 16.73 0.95
CA VAL A 105 17.21 17.83 0.97
C VAL A 105 16.08 17.52 0.00
N VAL A 106 16.39 17.08 -1.23
CA VAL A 106 15.38 16.73 -2.23
C VAL A 106 14.48 15.59 -1.75
N VAL A 107 15.04 14.50 -1.24
CA VAL A 107 14.27 13.37 -0.71
C VAL A 107 13.41 13.80 0.49
N GLY A 108 13.99 14.57 1.43
CA GLY A 108 13.29 15.07 2.60
C GLY A 108 12.14 16.01 2.24
N SER A 109 12.36 16.92 1.28
CA SER A 109 11.33 17.83 0.78
C SER A 109 10.21 17.10 0.05
N ILE A 110 10.54 16.15 -0.84
CA ILE A 110 9.52 15.33 -1.53
C ILE A 110 8.69 14.54 -0.52
N ALA A 111 9.34 13.93 0.48
CA ALA A 111 8.67 13.18 1.52
C ALA A 111 7.77 14.08 2.39
N ALA A 112 8.26 15.25 2.80
CA ALA A 112 7.50 16.20 3.62
C ALA A 112 6.30 16.77 2.85
N VAL A 113 6.51 17.27 1.63
CA VAL A 113 5.44 17.79 0.77
C VAL A 113 4.42 16.71 0.46
N GLY A 114 4.88 15.49 0.12
CA GLY A 114 3.99 14.36 -0.11
C GLY A 114 3.19 13.95 1.12
N SER A 115 3.77 14.05 2.32
CA SER A 115 3.06 13.78 3.58
C SER A 115 1.95 14.80 3.82
N ILE A 116 2.24 16.09 3.61
CA ILE A 116 1.26 17.18 3.73
C ILE A 116 0.14 17.00 2.70
N ALA A 117 0.49 16.72 1.44
CA ALA A 117 -0.49 16.48 0.39
C ALA A 117 -1.37 15.26 0.68
N SER A 118 -0.79 14.19 1.23
CA SER A 118 -1.53 12.98 1.63
C SER A 118 -2.50 13.27 2.79
N ILE A 119 -2.09 14.03 3.80
CA ILE A 119 -2.97 14.46 4.91
C ILE A 119 -4.08 15.38 4.39
N ALA A 120 -3.75 16.35 3.53
CA ALA A 120 -4.74 17.25 2.94
C ALA A 120 -5.77 16.46 2.11
N TYR A 121 -5.31 15.50 1.30
CA TYR A 121 -6.20 14.61 0.56
C TYR A 121 -7.07 13.77 1.50
N MET A 122 -6.52 13.23 2.59
CA MET A 122 -7.28 12.49 3.60
C MET A 122 -8.40 13.36 4.22
N ILE A 123 -8.11 14.62 4.54
CA ILE A 123 -9.09 15.56 5.12
C ILE A 123 -10.18 15.91 4.10
N VAL A 124 -9.79 16.25 2.87
CA VAL A 124 -10.73 16.69 1.82
C VAL A 124 -11.60 15.54 1.30
N SER A 125 -11.06 14.32 1.25
CA SER A 125 -11.78 13.13 0.79
C SER A 125 -12.56 12.41 1.89
N PHE A 126 -12.62 12.97 3.11
CA PHE A 126 -13.32 12.35 4.22
C PHE A 126 -14.84 12.39 4.00
N ASP A 127 -15.44 11.21 3.97
CA ASP A 127 -16.90 11.02 3.96
C ASP A 127 -17.33 10.25 5.22
N PRO A 128 -18.09 10.85 6.15
CA PRO A 128 -18.58 10.17 7.35
C PRO A 128 -19.48 8.97 7.04
N LEU A 129 -20.18 8.98 5.90
CA LEU A 129 -21.11 7.91 5.50
C LEU A 129 -20.39 6.77 4.79
N SER A 130 -19.19 7.02 4.24
CA SER A 130 -18.36 6.02 3.57
C SER A 130 -16.87 6.23 3.87
N PRO A 131 -16.43 5.96 5.12
CA PRO A 131 -15.05 6.19 5.53
C PRO A 131 -14.07 5.21 4.86
N THR A 132 -14.56 4.16 4.19
CA THR A 132 -13.77 3.13 3.53
C THR A 132 -12.81 3.71 2.50
N ASN A 133 -13.25 4.64 1.66
CA ASN A 133 -12.39 5.27 0.66
C ASN A 133 -11.22 5.98 1.32
N THR A 134 -11.50 6.91 2.24
CA THR A 134 -10.45 7.65 2.97
C THR A 134 -9.53 6.71 3.76
N TYR A 135 -10.07 5.62 4.29
CA TYR A 135 -9.31 4.67 5.12
C TYR A 135 -8.34 3.79 4.30
N MET A 136 -8.77 3.32 3.13
CA MET A 136 -8.01 2.35 2.31
C MET A 136 -7.27 2.99 1.13
N ASN A 137 -7.54 4.26 0.81
CA ASN A 137 -6.91 4.92 -0.34
C ASN A 137 -5.45 5.23 -0.06
N THR A 138 -4.58 4.80 -0.99
CA THR A 138 -3.12 5.00 -0.91
C THR A 138 -2.76 6.47 -0.76
N GLY A 139 -3.45 7.37 -1.48
CA GLY A 139 -3.23 8.81 -1.38
C GLY A 139 -3.54 9.36 0.01
N ALA A 140 -4.56 8.84 0.68
CA ALA A 140 -4.94 9.25 2.03
C ALA A 140 -4.07 8.60 3.13
N ARG A 141 -3.30 7.55 2.80
CA ARG A 141 -2.49 6.80 3.77
C ARG A 141 -0.99 6.89 3.57
N ALA A 142 -0.52 7.41 2.44
CA ALA A 142 0.90 7.53 2.14
C ALA A 142 1.69 8.36 3.16
N HIS A 143 1.03 9.29 3.88
CA HIS A 143 1.66 10.16 4.87
C HIS A 143 2.48 9.39 5.92
N SER A 144 2.03 8.23 6.41
CA SER A 144 2.74 7.49 7.47
C SER A 144 4.11 7.00 7.00
N LEU A 145 4.17 6.46 5.78
CA LEU A 145 5.40 5.99 5.14
C LEU A 145 6.31 7.17 4.76
N LEU A 146 5.72 8.26 4.25
CA LEU A 146 6.45 9.44 3.83
C LEU A 146 7.03 10.23 5.02
N ILE A 147 6.33 10.30 6.16
CA ILE A 147 6.88 10.87 7.40
C ILE A 147 8.13 10.10 7.83
N GLY A 148 8.07 8.76 7.80
CA GLY A 148 9.24 7.92 8.07
C GLY A 148 10.41 8.18 7.10
N ALA A 149 10.10 8.36 5.82
CA ALA A 149 11.09 8.71 4.80
C ALA A 149 11.71 10.10 5.01
N ALA A 150 10.91 11.10 5.40
CA ALA A 150 11.38 12.45 5.74
C ALA A 150 12.29 12.41 6.97
N ALA A 151 11.89 11.69 8.02
CA ALA A 151 12.70 11.50 9.23
C ALA A 151 14.04 10.84 8.90
N ALA A 152 14.06 9.80 8.06
CA ALA A 152 15.30 9.14 7.62
C ALA A 152 16.23 10.10 6.83
N ALA A 153 15.66 11.02 6.05
CA ALA A 153 16.43 12.02 5.32
C ALA A 153 17.16 13.00 6.26
N ILE A 154 16.57 13.31 7.42
CA ILE A 154 17.13 14.19 8.45
C ILE A 154 18.17 13.46 9.31
N THR A 155 17.84 12.25 9.79
CA THR A 155 18.61 11.57 10.86
C THR A 155 19.89 10.86 10.42
N ARG A 156 20.01 10.44 9.16
CA ARG A 156 21.25 9.79 8.68
C ARG A 156 22.45 10.73 8.94
N ARG A 157 23.50 10.32 9.63
CA ARG A 157 24.73 11.13 9.67
C ARG A 157 25.49 10.91 8.36
N ARG A 158 26.20 11.95 7.87
CA ARG A 158 27.14 11.76 6.75
C ARG A 158 28.14 10.69 7.22
N PRO A 159 28.40 9.63 6.43
CA PRO A 159 29.57 8.80 6.69
C PRO A 159 30.84 9.64 6.55
#